data_AF-A0A562GQR2-F1
#
_entry.id   AF-A0A562GQR2-F1
#
_cell.length_a   1.000
_cell.length_b   1.000
_cell.length_c   1.000
_cell.angle_alpha   90.00
_cell.angle_beta   90.00
_cell.angle_gamma   90.00
#
_symmetry.space_group_name_H-M   'P 1'
#
loop_
_entity.id
_entity.type
_entity.pdbx_description
1 polymer ?
#
loop_
_entity_poly.entity_id
_entity_poly.type
_entity_poly.pdbx_seq_one_letter_code
_entity_poly.pdbx_strand_id
1 'polypeptide(L)'
;MIYCFIDDIRDELLKKLVTEDDLQEAGNEIDDLARSLNVNPAKIPNPAPNTVKKLAAALTLTITARNSSLMNASGDGEDAYEKKRQVWAKEVDRLSRMITPELLLGGNPPEKRRFPMTVEMKRA
;
A
#
# COMPACT_ATOMS: atom_id res chain seq x y z
N MET A 1 -9.17 -3.78 2.25
CA MET A 1 -9.27 -4.78 1.15
C MET A 1 -7.92 -5.51 1.02
N ILE A 2 -7.83 -6.79 0.62
CA ILE A 2 -6.53 -7.47 0.53
C ILE A 2 -5.88 -7.20 -0.84
N TYR A 3 -4.66 -6.67 -0.82
CA TYR A 3 -3.95 -6.22 -2.03
C TYR A 3 -2.68 -7.01 -2.36
N CYS A 4 -2.19 -7.88 -1.47
CA CYS A 4 -1.10 -8.81 -1.78
C CYS A 4 -1.38 -10.21 -1.23
N PHE A 5 -0.72 -11.21 -1.82
CA PHE A 5 -0.77 -12.59 -1.36
C PHE A 5 0.56 -12.98 -0.71
N ILE A 6 0.52 -14.00 0.16
CA ILE A 6 1.71 -14.54 0.86
C ILE A 6 2.77 -15.02 -0.15
N ASP A 7 2.35 -15.46 -1.34
CA ASP A 7 3.25 -15.92 -2.40
C ASP A 7 4.08 -14.79 -3.03
N ASP A 8 3.60 -13.54 -2.97
CA ASP A 8 4.33 -12.38 -3.47
C ASP A 8 5.47 -11.95 -2.52
N ILE A 9 5.49 -12.49 -1.30
CA ILE A 9 6.48 -12.19 -0.28
C ILE A 9 7.74 -13.03 -0.51
N ARG A 10 8.87 -12.34 -0.69
CA ARG A 10 10.20 -12.95 -0.91
C ARG A 10 11.02 -13.14 0.36
N ASP A 11 10.64 -12.50 1.47
CA ASP A 11 11.40 -12.58 2.72
C ASP A 11 11.07 -13.90 3.44
N GLU A 12 11.95 -14.90 3.36
CA GLU A 12 11.72 -16.24 3.92
C GLU A 12 11.57 -16.25 5.45
N LEU A 13 12.13 -15.25 6.14
CA LEU A 13 12.10 -15.15 7.59
C LEU A 13 10.73 -14.66 8.07
N LEU A 14 10.19 -13.63 7.42
CA LEU A 14 8.89 -13.07 7.76
C LEU A 14 7.74 -13.83 7.11
N LYS A 15 7.93 -14.44 5.93
CA LYS A 15 6.87 -15.18 5.20
C LYS A 15 6.19 -16.25 6.05
N LYS A 16 6.92 -16.89 6.95
CA LYS A 16 6.40 -17.94 7.86
C LYS A 16 5.54 -17.41 9.00
N LEU A 17 5.69 -16.12 9.30
CA LEU A 17 5.05 -15.44 10.43
C LEU A 17 3.89 -14.54 9.99
N VAL A 18 3.72 -14.34 8.67
CA VAL A 18 2.61 -13.55 8.12
C VAL A 18 1.29 -14.24 8.43
N THR A 19 0.40 -13.49 9.08
CA THR A 19 -0.97 -13.92 9.37
C THR A 19 -1.95 -13.23 8.42
N GLU A 20 -3.17 -13.77 8.33
CA GLU A 20 -4.25 -13.12 7.56
C GLU A 20 -4.63 -11.77 8.16
N ASP A 21 -4.53 -11.62 9.48
CA ASP A 21 -4.75 -10.35 10.19
C ASP A 21 -3.74 -9.28 9.73
N ASP A 22 -2.45 -9.62 9.59
CA ASP A 22 -1.43 -8.69 9.09
C ASP A 22 -1.73 -8.23 7.65
N LEU A 23 -2.23 -9.14 6.80
CA LEU A 23 -2.64 -8.83 5.41
C LEU A 23 -3.85 -7.89 5.39
N GLN A 24 -4.80 -8.09 6.32
CA GLN A 24 -5.97 -7.24 6.44
C GLN A 24 -5.61 -5.85 6.97
N GLU A 25 -4.71 -5.76 7.96
CA GLU A 25 -4.21 -4.50 8.50
C GLU A 25 -3.46 -3.70 7.43
N ALA A 26 -2.55 -4.33 6.68
CA ALA A 26 -1.88 -3.70 5.54
C ALA A 26 -2.88 -3.21 4.47
N GLY A 27 -3.94 -3.96 4.25
CA GLY A 27 -5.03 -3.60 3.36
C GLY A 27 -5.79 -2.35 3.80
N ASN A 28 -6.06 -2.23 5.10
CA ASN A 28 -6.73 -1.07 5.69
C ASN A 28 -5.83 0.17 5.63
N GLU A 29 -4.52 0.03 5.86
CA GLU A 29 -3.58 1.15 5.72
C GLU A 29 -3.54 1.69 4.29
N ILE A 30 -3.65 0.83 3.26
CA ILE A 30 -3.76 1.28 1.87
C ILE A 30 -5.09 2.00 1.63
N ASP A 31 -6.19 1.50 2.18
CA ASP A 31 -7.50 2.13 2.07
C ASP A 31 -7.48 3.53 2.70
N ASP A 32 -6.82 3.70 3.85
CA ASP A 32 -6.64 4.99 4.51
C ASP A 32 -5.68 5.92 3.75
N LEU A 33 -4.60 5.38 3.17
CA LEU A 33 -3.73 6.15 2.27
C LEU A 33 -4.52 6.66 1.05
N ALA A 34 -5.34 5.83 0.43
CA ALA A 34 -6.19 6.24 -0.68
C ALA A 34 -7.17 7.35 -0.27
N ARG A 35 -7.79 7.24 0.91
CA ARG A 35 -8.66 8.29 1.47
C ARG A 35 -7.92 9.60 1.69
N SER A 36 -6.70 9.56 2.22
CA SER A 36 -5.86 10.75 2.42
C SER A 36 -5.54 11.47 1.10
N LEU A 37 -5.51 10.71 0.00
CA LEU A 37 -5.30 11.19 -1.37
C LEU A 37 -6.61 11.54 -2.09
N ASN A 38 -7.74 11.59 -1.39
CA ASN A 38 -9.09 11.80 -1.94
C ASN A 38 -9.50 10.78 -3.02
N VAL A 39 -8.94 9.57 -2.98
CA VAL A 39 -9.30 8.46 -3.86
C VAL A 39 -10.25 7.52 -3.10
N ASN A 40 -11.36 7.14 -3.73
CA ASN A 40 -12.24 6.13 -3.17
C ASN A 40 -11.56 4.74 -3.32
N PRO A 41 -11.31 4.01 -2.22
CA PRO A 41 -10.68 2.68 -2.29
C PRO A 41 -11.41 1.69 -3.19
N ALA A 42 -12.73 1.82 -3.35
CA ALA A 42 -13.53 0.99 -4.24
C ALA A 42 -13.22 1.20 -5.74
N LYS A 43 -12.53 2.29 -6.10
CA LYS A 43 -12.09 2.56 -7.47
C LYS A 43 -10.70 2.00 -7.78
N ILE A 44 -10.01 1.43 -6.79
CA ILE A 44 -8.73 0.77 -7.03
C ILE A 44 -9.01 -0.50 -7.85
N PRO A 45 -8.40 -0.66 -9.04
CA PRO A 45 -8.67 -1.81 -9.89
C PRO A 45 -8.20 -3.11 -9.21
N ASN A 46 -8.90 -4.21 -9.48
CA ASN A 46 -8.50 -5.55 -9.06
C ASN A 46 -8.20 -6.41 -10.30
N PRO A 47 -6.96 -6.89 -10.52
CA PRO A 47 -5.80 -6.82 -9.61
C PRO A 47 -5.21 -5.41 -9.47
N ALA A 48 -4.77 -5.08 -8.26
CA ALA A 48 -4.18 -3.78 -7.95
C ALA A 48 -2.91 -3.50 -8.78
N PRO A 49 -2.59 -2.21 -9.04
CA PRO A 49 -1.38 -1.83 -9.74
C PRO A 49 -0.13 -2.37 -9.02
N ASN A 50 0.91 -2.73 -9.78
CA ASN A 50 2.12 -3.34 -9.22
C ASN A 50 2.77 -2.52 -8.08
N THR A 51 2.68 -1.19 -8.14
CA THR A 51 3.18 -0.31 -7.07
C THR A 51 2.39 -0.49 -5.77
N VAL A 52 1.06 -0.62 -5.87
CA VAL A 52 0.18 -0.86 -4.71
C VAL A 52 0.42 -2.24 -4.13
N LYS A 53 0.61 -3.27 -4.97
CA LYS A 53 0.99 -4.62 -4.53
C LYS A 53 2.31 -4.63 -3.76
N LYS A 54 3.31 -3.88 -4.24
CA LYS A 54 4.61 -3.73 -3.56
C LYS A 54 4.47 -3.01 -2.23
N LEU A 55 3.66 -1.94 -2.17
CA LEU A 55 3.39 -1.24 -0.92
C LEU A 55 2.70 -2.19 0.07
N ALA A 56 1.67 -2.91 -0.37
CA ALA A 56 0.96 -3.88 0.45
C ALA A 56 1.91 -4.91 1.04
N ALA A 57 2.77 -5.52 0.22
CA ALA A 57 3.77 -6.48 0.69
C ALA A 57 4.75 -5.86 1.71
N ALA A 58 5.23 -4.64 1.47
CA ALA A 58 6.15 -3.96 2.39
C ALA A 58 5.47 -3.59 3.73
N LEU A 59 4.20 -3.19 3.70
CA LEU A 59 3.39 -2.92 4.88
C LEU A 59 3.16 -4.19 5.70
N THR A 60 2.71 -5.28 5.07
CA THR A 60 2.55 -6.58 5.73
C THR A 60 3.84 -7.01 6.41
N LEU A 61 4.98 -6.91 5.72
CA LEU A 61 6.29 -7.26 6.29
C LEU A 61 6.68 -6.37 7.47
N THR A 62 6.32 -5.09 7.45
CA THR A 62 6.58 -4.16 8.55
C THR A 62 5.71 -4.49 9.76
N ILE A 63 4.43 -4.81 9.55
CA ILE A 63 3.48 -5.20 10.60
C ILE A 63 3.88 -6.54 11.22
N THR A 64 4.12 -7.57 10.41
CA THR A 64 4.59 -8.89 10.88
C THR A 64 5.90 -8.77 11.65
N ALA A 65 6.85 -7.96 11.17
CA ALA A 65 8.12 -7.75 11.87
C ALA A 65 7.93 -7.01 13.21
N ARG A 66 7.03 -6.03 13.28
CA ARG A 66 6.67 -5.34 14.54
C ARG A 66 6.04 -6.30 15.53
N ASN A 67 5.08 -7.10 15.11
CA ASN A 67 4.39 -8.07 15.96
C ASN A 67 5.38 -9.11 16.50
N SER A 68 6.27 -9.61 15.64
CA SER A 68 7.32 -10.56 16.01
C SER A 68 8.37 -9.95 16.95
N SER A 69 8.74 -8.68 16.74
CA SER A 69 9.68 -7.96 17.60
C SER A 69 9.11 -7.73 19.01
N LEU A 70 7.85 -7.31 19.11
CA LEU A 70 7.16 -7.11 20.40
C LEU A 70 7.08 -8.42 21.21
N MET A 71 6.93 -9.56 20.54
CA MET A 71 6.94 -10.87 21.18
C MET A 71 8.33 -11.37 21.58
N ASN A 72 9.40 -10.85 20.94
CA ASN A 72 10.80 -11.25 21.19
C ASN A 72 11.56 -10.32 22.15
N ALA A 73 10.89 -9.35 22.77
CA ALA A 73 11.49 -8.36 23.69
C ALA A 73 12.21 -8.94 24.94
N SER A 74 12.27 -10.27 25.08
CA SER A 74 12.99 -10.99 26.15
C SER A 74 14.32 -11.63 25.72
N GLY A 75 14.76 -11.46 24.46
CA GLY A 75 15.91 -12.17 23.89
C GLY A 75 17.18 -11.33 23.67
N ASP A 76 18.31 -11.83 24.16
CA ASP A 76 19.65 -11.24 24.32
C ASP A 76 20.47 -10.99 23.03
N GLY A 77 19.84 -10.69 21.89
CA GLY A 77 20.58 -10.48 20.65
C GLY A 77 19.82 -9.58 19.70
N GLU A 78 20.46 -8.47 19.31
CA GLU A 78 19.98 -7.47 18.33
C GLU A 78 18.81 -7.98 17.48
N ASP A 79 17.60 -7.57 17.87
CA ASP A 79 16.36 -8.13 17.34
C ASP A 79 16.35 -8.08 15.80
N ALA A 80 16.55 -9.25 15.18
CA ALA A 80 16.61 -9.38 13.73
C ALA A 80 15.30 -8.94 13.08
N TYR A 81 14.18 -9.06 13.80
CA TYR A 81 12.88 -8.58 13.36
C TYR A 81 12.81 -7.06 13.39
N GLU A 82 13.35 -6.40 14.41
CA GLU A 82 13.43 -4.94 14.46
C GLU A 82 14.34 -4.37 13.34
N LYS A 83 15.48 -5.01 13.04
CA LYS A 83 16.31 -4.62 11.89
C LYS A 83 15.54 -4.73 10.56
N LYS A 84 14.80 -5.82 10.37
CA LYS A 84 13.95 -6.02 9.18
C LYS A 84 12.83 -4.99 9.12
N ARG A 85 12.18 -4.70 10.25
CA ARG A 85 11.15 -3.67 10.36
C ARG A 85 11.69 -2.32 9.91
N GLN A 86 12.90 -1.93 10.32
CA GLN A 86 13.51 -0.66 9.87
C GLN A 86 13.80 -0.63 8.37
N VAL A 87 14.23 -1.75 7.78
CA VAL A 87 14.45 -1.86 6.33
C VAL A 87 13.12 -1.71 5.58
N TRP A 88 12.09 -2.45 5.99
CA TRP A 88 10.78 -2.40 5.35
C TRP A 88 10.07 -1.08 5.58
N ALA A 89 10.22 -0.44 6.75
CA ALA A 89 9.68 0.90 7.01
C ALA A 89 10.26 1.96 6.07
N LYS A 90 11.57 1.89 5.74
CA LYS A 90 12.18 2.76 4.73
C LYS A 90 11.61 2.51 3.34
N GLU A 91 11.36 1.26 3.00
CA GLU A 91 10.76 0.88 1.72
C GLU A 91 9.29 1.34 1.64
N VAL A 92 8.53 1.24 2.73
CA VAL A 92 7.17 1.77 2.86
C VAL A 92 7.18 3.29 2.66
N ASP A 93 8.06 4.03 3.33
CA ASP A 93 8.18 5.49 3.17
C ASP A 93 8.58 5.88 1.74
N ARG A 94 9.47 5.09 1.10
CA ARG A 94 9.83 5.30 -0.30
C ARG A 94 8.63 5.10 -1.24
N LEU A 95 7.88 4.01 -1.04
CA LEU A 95 6.73 3.66 -1.89
C LEU A 95 5.54 4.59 -1.64
N SER A 96 5.29 4.99 -0.39
CA SER A 96 4.21 5.92 -0.05
C SER A 96 4.42 7.29 -0.68
N ARG A 97 5.66 7.79 -0.72
CA ARG A 97 6.01 9.03 -1.43
C ARG A 97 5.83 8.95 -2.95
N MET A 98 6.01 7.76 -3.52
CA MET A 98 5.78 7.54 -4.95
C MET A 98 4.31 7.36 -5.30
N ILE A 99 3.46 7.06 -4.32
CA ILE A 99 2.04 6.83 -4.55
C ILE A 99 1.34 8.16 -4.80
N THR A 100 0.85 8.30 -6.03
CA THR A 100 -0.04 9.37 -6.45
C THR A 100 -1.46 8.83 -6.64
N PRO A 101 -2.50 9.69 -6.61
CA PRO A 101 -3.87 9.30 -6.92
C PRO A 101 -3.99 8.56 -8.26
N GLU A 102 -3.23 8.98 -9.25
CA GLU A 102 -3.21 8.37 -10.60
C GLU A 102 -2.63 6.96 -10.56
N LEU A 103 -1.57 6.73 -9.78
CA LEU A 103 -0.96 5.41 -9.60
C LEU A 103 -1.89 4.43 -8.88
N LEU A 104 -2.70 4.90 -7.93
CA LEU A 104 -3.72 4.08 -7.27
C LEU A 104 -4.80 3.60 -8.24
N LEU A 105 -5.12 4.42 -9.25
CA LEU A 105 -6.12 4.13 -10.27
C LEU A 105 -5.54 3.42 -11.52
N GLY A 106 -4.27 3.01 -11.47
CA GLY A 106 -3.61 2.30 -12.57
C GLY A 106 -3.20 3.18 -13.75
N GLY A 107 -3.01 4.48 -13.53
CA GLY A 107 -2.63 5.45 -14.57
C GLY A 107 -3.81 5.96 -15.38
N ASN A 108 -5.05 5.63 -15.01
CA ASN A 108 -6.23 6.27 -15.58
C ASN A 108 -6.41 7.65 -14.92
N PRO A 109 -6.18 8.77 -15.64
CA PRO A 109 -6.52 10.08 -15.11
C PRO A 109 -8.02 10.09 -14.78
N PRO A 110 -8.44 10.75 -13.69
CA PRO A 110 -9.85 10.93 -13.41
C PRO A 110 -10.51 11.51 -14.66
N GLU A 111 -11.51 10.79 -15.18
CA GLU A 111 -12.27 11.14 -16.37
C GLU A 111 -12.56 12.63 -16.33
N LYS A 112 -11.85 13.43 -17.14
CA LYS A 112 -11.97 14.89 -17.13
C LYS A 112 -13.45 15.17 -17.33
N ARG A 113 -14.12 15.68 -16.29
CA ARG A 113 -15.49 16.20 -16.38
C ARG A 113 -15.49 17.10 -17.61
N ARG A 114 -16.15 16.65 -18.69
CA ARG A 114 -16.41 17.47 -19.86
C ARG A 114 -17.39 18.54 -19.40
N PHE A 115 -16.85 19.65 -18.88
CA PHE A 115 -17.63 20.87 -18.79
C PHE A 115 -18.01 21.20 -20.24
N PRO A 116 -19.31 21.35 -20.57
CA PRO A 116 -19.71 21.76 -21.90
C PRO A 116 -19.07 23.12 -22.17
N MET A 117 -18.09 23.14 -23.09
CA MET A 117 -17.52 24.38 -23.59
C MET A 117 -18.66 25.25 -24.07
N THR A 118 -18.75 26.44 -23.49
CA THR A 118 -19.64 27.54 -23.86
C THR A 118 -19.72 27.65 -25.38
N VAL A 119 -20.94 27.46 -25.89
CA VAL A 119 -21.35 27.63 -27.28
C VAL A 119 -20.88 28.99 -27.78
N GLU A 120 -20.12 29.03 -28.86
CA GLU A 120 -19.78 30.27 -29.56
C GLU A 120 -21.08 30.92 -30.06
N MET A 121 -21.51 32.01 -29.41
CA MET A 121 -22.51 32.91 -29.98
C MET A 121 -21.89 33.64 -31.16
N LYS A 122 -22.06 33.10 -32.37
CA LYS A 122 -21.98 33.90 -33.59
C LYS A 122 -23.11 34.93 -33.56
N ARG A 123 -22.77 36.20 -33.39
CA ARG A 123 -23.67 37.31 -33.73
C ARG A 123 -23.74 37.39 -35.26
N ALA A 124 -24.96 37.26 -35.78
CA ALA A 124 -25.33 37.57 -37.15
C ALA A 124 -25.36 39.09 -37.37
#